data_AF-A0A960JJ05-F1
#
_entry.id   AF-A0A960JJ05-F1
#
_cell.length_a   1.000
_cell.length_b   1.000
_cell.length_c   1.000
_cell.angle_alpha   90.00
_cell.angle_beta   90.00
_cell.angle_gamma   90.00
#
_symmetry.space_group_name_H-M   'P 1'
#
loop_
_entity.id
_entity.type
_entity.pdbx_description
1 polymer ?
#
loop_
_entity_poly.entity_id
_entity_poly.type
_entity_poly.pdbx_seq_one_letter_code
_entity_poly.pdbx_strand_id
1 'polypeptide(L)' 'MKIAVLVIGILGVLLGIIVSGISLALPEFTSNRVNFEEAMIGVVIGGLIFLFSLLIAIVGLVLVIKNRKKE' A
#
# COMPACT_ATOMS: atom_id res chain seq x y z
N MET A 1 -12.25 12.09 12.79
CA MET A 1 -12.65 10.97 11.90
C MET A 1 -12.12 11.08 10.46
N LYS A 2 -12.31 12.19 9.75
CA LYS A 2 -11.93 12.32 8.31
C LYS A 2 -10.42 12.22 8.03
N ILE A 3 -9.61 12.85 8.87
CA ILE A 3 -8.13 12.77 8.79
C ILE A 3 -7.64 11.34 9.07
N ALA A 4 -8.30 10.61 9.97
CA ALA A 4 -7.94 9.23 10.27
C ALA A 4 -8.09 8.32 9.04
N VAL A 5 -9.12 8.54 8.21
CA VAL A 5 -9.31 7.79 6.94
C VAL A 5 -8.16 8.05 5.97
N LEU A 6 -7.74 9.32 5.85
CA LEU A 6 -6.58 9.68 5.02
C LEU A 6 -5.29 9.03 5.54
N VAL A 7 -5.06 9.09 6.86
CA VAL A 7 -3.87 8.50 7.50
C VAL A 7 -3.85 6.98 7.30
N ILE A 8 -4.97 6.29 7.50
CA ILE A 8 -5.08 4.84 7.27
C ILE A 8 -4.78 4.50 5.80
N GLY A 9 -5.32 5.27 4.86
CA GLY A 9 -5.03 5.09 3.44
C GLY A 9 -3.54 5.25 3.12
N ILE A 10 -2.89 6.28 3.67
CA ILE A 10 -1.44 6.51 3.48
C ILE A 10 -0.62 5.38 4.10
N LEU A 11 -0.95 4.94 5.31
CA LEU A 11 -0.26 3.82 5.98
C LEU A 11 -0.40 2.52 5.18
N GLY A 12 -1.59 2.25 4.64
CA GLY A 12 -1.82 1.09 3.78
C GLY A 12 -1.05 1.18 2.46
N VAL A 13 -0.91 2.37 1.88
CA VAL A 13 -0.07 2.58 0.68
C VAL A 13 1.38 2.24 0.97
N LEU A 14 1.92 2.76 2.08
CA LEU A 14 3.29 2.47 2.51
C LEU A 14 3.49 0.97 2.77
N LEU A 15 2.52 0.33 3.43
CA LEU A 15 2.54 -1.11 3.67
C LEU A 15 2.60 -1.90 2.36
N GLY A 16 1.75 -1.56 1.38
CA GLY A 16 1.74 -2.23 0.07
C GLY A 16 3.07 -2.08 -0.68
N ILE A 17 3.69 -0.90 -0.63
CA ILE A 17 5.02 -0.65 -1.21
C ILE A 17 6.07 -1.53 -0.52
N ILE A 18 6.09 -1.55 0.82
CA ILE A 18 7.07 -2.29 1.60
C ILE A 18 6.94 -3.78 1.34
N VAL A 19 5.72 -4.33 1.39
CA VAL A 19 5.47 -5.76 1.15
C VAL A 19 5.91 -6.15 -0.25
N SER A 20 5.55 -5.35 -1.27
CA SER A 20 5.94 -5.62 -2.65
C SER A 20 7.46 -5.52 -2.85
N GLY A 21 8.09 -4.49 -2.29
CA GLY A 21 9.53 -4.27 -2.39
C GLY A 21 10.34 -5.36 -1.68
N ILE A 22 9.95 -5.76 -0.47
CA ILE A 22 10.56 -6.90 0.23
C ILE A 22 10.37 -8.18 -0.58
N SER A 23 9.18 -8.41 -1.12
CA SER A 23 8.90 -9.61 -1.91
C SER A 23 9.79 -9.70 -3.14
N LEU A 24 9.96 -8.59 -3.88
CA LEU A 24 10.89 -8.54 -5.02
C LEU A 24 12.36 -8.77 -4.63
N ALA A 25 12.74 -8.34 -3.42
CA ALA A 25 14.09 -8.50 -2.91
C ALA A 25 14.38 -9.92 -2.39
N LEU A 26 13.36 -10.67 -1.94
CA LEU A 26 13.53 -11.99 -1.30
C LEU A 26 14.43 -12.96 -2.09
N PRO A 27 14.29 -13.15 -3.42
CA PRO A 27 15.14 -14.08 -4.15
C PRO A 27 16.64 -13.73 -4.05
N GLU A 28 16.98 -12.45 -4.16
CA GLU A 28 18.37 -11.98 -4.07
C GLU A 28 18.93 -12.11 -2.65
N PHE A 29 18.16 -11.74 -1.63
CA PHE A 29 18.61 -11.77 -0.23
C PHE A 29 18.60 -13.17 0.39
N THR A 30 17.95 -14.15 -0.24
CA THR A 30 17.88 -15.54 0.25
C THR A 30 18.73 -16.51 -0.57
N SER A 31 19.59 -16.01 -1.46
CA SER A 31 20.41 -16.82 -2.36
C SER A 31 19.57 -17.81 -3.20
N ASN A 32 18.42 -17.35 -3.72
CA ASN A 32 17.44 -18.15 -4.46
C ASN A 32 16.84 -19.33 -3.67
N ARG A 33 16.87 -19.30 -2.33
CA ARG A 33 16.05 -20.24 -1.53
C ARG A 33 14.56 -19.96 -1.68
N VAL A 34 14.19 -18.69 -1.87
CA VAL A 34 12.86 -18.28 -2.31
C VAL A 34 12.91 -18.06 -3.81
N ASN A 35 12.11 -18.83 -4.55
CA ASN A 35 12.02 -18.69 -6.00
C ASN A 35 11.26 -17.41 -6.38
N PHE A 36 11.53 -16.90 -7.59
CA PHE A 36 10.83 -15.72 -8.10
C PHE A 36 9.31 -15.92 -8.20
N GLU A 37 8.86 -17.13 -8.58
CA GLU A 37 7.43 -17.46 -8.62
C GLU A 37 6.77 -17.42 -7.22
N GLU A 38 7.46 -17.87 -6.18
CA GLU A 38 6.98 -17.80 -4.80
C GLU A 38 6.93 -16.35 -4.31
N ALA A 39 7.99 -15.58 -4.61
CA ALA A 39 8.08 -14.17 -4.29
C ALA A 39 7.00 -13.33 -4.98
N MET A 40 6.61 -13.72 -6.21
CA MET A 40 5.58 -13.03 -7.00
C MET A 40 4.22 -13.01 -6.30
N ILE A 41 3.90 -14.01 -5.49
CA ILE A 41 2.68 -14.01 -4.66
C ILE A 41 2.69 -12.82 -3.69
N GLY A 42 3.81 -12.57 -3.03
CA GLY A 42 3.97 -11.43 -2.12
C GLY A 42 3.87 -10.09 -2.83
N VAL A 43 4.39 -10.01 -4.06
CA VAL A 43 4.26 -8.81 -4.92
C VAL A 43 2.80 -8.57 -5.32
N VAL A 44 2.07 -9.61 -5.72
CA VAL A 44 0.66 -9.49 -6.11
C VAL A 44 -0.18 -9.06 -4.91
N ILE A 45 0.02 -9.68 -3.74
CA ILE A 45 -0.70 -9.31 -2.51
C ILE A 45 -0.36 -7.87 -2.10
N GLY A 46 0.92 -7.50 -2.10
CA GLY A 46 1.38 -6.15 -1.80
C GLY A 46 0.79 -5.11 -2.77
N GLY A 47 0.72 -5.44 -4.06
CA GLY A 47 0.11 -4.62 -5.10
C GLY A 47 -1.40 -4.42 -4.89
N LEU A 48 -2.12 -5.46 -4.48
CA LEU A 48 -3.54 -5.34 -4.12
C LEU A 48 -3.73 -4.43 -2.91
N ILE A 49 -2.94 -4.61 -1.84
CA ILE A 49 -2.99 -3.77 -0.65
C ILE A 49 -2.70 -2.31 -1.02
N PHE A 50 -1.68 -2.07 -1.84
CA PHE A 50 -1.35 -0.74 -2.34
C PHE A 50 -2.54 -0.12 -3.08
N LEU A 51 -3.14 -0.85 -4.03
CA LEU A 51 -4.24 -0.36 -4.85
C LEU A 51 -5.47 0.01 -4.00
N PHE A 52 -5.88 -0.87 -3.10
CA PHE A 52 -7.02 -0.60 -2.21
C PHE A 52 -6.75 0.57 -1.26
N SER A 53 -5.55 0.64 -0.71
CA SER A 53 -5.16 1.71 0.21
C SER A 53 -5.07 3.06 -0.50
N LEU A 54 -4.63 3.08 -1.76
CA LEU A 54 -4.59 4.28 -2.59
C LEU A 54 -6.00 4.83 -2.80
N LEU A 55 -6.98 3.97 -3.09
CA LEU A 55 -8.38 4.39 -3.21
C LEU A 55 -8.92 4.98 -1.90
N ILE A 56 -8.61 4.35 -0.76
CA ILE A 56 -9.01 4.86 0.56
C ILE A 56 -8.36 6.22 0.85
N ALA A 57 -7.08 6.38 0.51
CA ALA A 57 -6.36 7.63 0.68
C ALA A 57 -6.98 8.75 -0.17
N ILE A 58 -7.35 8.47 -1.42
CA ILE A 58 -8.04 9.41 -2.31
C ILE A 58 -9.39 9.83 -1.71
N VAL A 59 -10.20 8.88 -1.23
CA VAL A 59 -11.48 9.17 -0.57
C VAL A 59 -11.27 10.05 0.67
N GLY A 60 -10.28 9.71 1.51
CA GLY A 60 -9.90 10.51 2.66
C GLY A 60 -9.50 11.93 2.28
N LEU A 61 -8.72 12.09 1.22
CA LEU A 61 -8.25 13.38 0.72
C LEU A 61 -9.42 14.24 0.24
N VAL A 62 -10.33 13.68 -0.56
CA VAL A 62 -11.53 14.37 -1.04
C VAL A 62 -12.41 14.83 0.13
N LEU A 63 -12.59 13.98 1.15
CA LEU A 63 -13.34 14.33 2.35
C LEU A 63 -12.70 15.48 3.14
N VAL A 64 -11.37 15.51 3.24
CA VAL A 64 -10.64 16.60 3.91
C VAL A 64 -10.77 17.91 3.13
N ILE A 65 -10.56 17.89 1.80
CA ILE A 65 -10.64 19.08 0.94
C ILE A 65 -12.05 19.66 0.94
N LYS A 66 -13.08 18.82 0.75
CA LYS A 66 -14.48 19.26 0.73
C LYS A 66 -14.91 19.92 2.04
N ASN A 67 -14.33 19.49 3.15
CA ASN A 67 -14.62 20.08 4.46
C ASN A 67 -13.94 21.44 4.67
N ARG A 68 -12.71 21.61 4.17
CA ARG A 68 -12.00 22.90 4.28
C ARG A 68 -12.61 24.02 3.43
N LYS A 69 -13.42 23.69 2.42
CA LYS A 69 -14.16 24.67 1.59
C LYS A 69 -15.48 25.12 2.21
N LYS A 70 -15.94 24.46 3.27
CA LYS A 70 -17.24 24.72 3.91
C LYS A 70 -17.12 25.59 5.17
N GLU A 71 -15.91 25.72 5.70
CA GLU A 71 -15.50 26.78 6.62
C GLU A 71 -14.97 27.97 5.80
#